data_AF-A0A0L0W2N7-F1
#
_entry.id   AF-A0A0L0W2N7-F1
#
_cell.length_a   1.000
_cell.length_b   1.000
_cell.length_c   1.000
_cell.angle_alpha   90.00
_cell.angle_beta   90.00
_cell.angle_gamma   90.00
#
_symmetry.space_group_name_H-M   'P 1'
#
loop_
_entity.id
_entity.type
_entity.pdbx_description
1 polymer ?
#
loop_
_entity_poly.entity_id
_entity_poly.type
_entity_poly.pdbx_seq_one_letter_code
_entity_poly.pdbx_strand_id
1 'polypeptide(L)'
;MRSEGDQASIPTDGAQAISVQVESSRRRIQELSEALKEEQSKLERLEALERTLQTFSQPQSNISLESQTEEDPNNNGGGGPKRKAYQAVRPEVKELVIQNVFDKGMTQRKVSESFGLSERTVRRIIKAEKNIHSGQEPVPKRRRGAKTKLTGEIMTELLFKLERQPTMTLSDMKRYVSDVHSVTCTPQSISRMLSSMDVNWKTTVEIPAHWNQINILQERHDFVVRRAIDVDKELIYVGDTGFDLNFNRSQDPSCSDQGATLSLVPRTSQATLIGAMTTNGYVYHEIINPDGKRMTGLTRADYEEFLVRLTEKVDTKRSVVIVERSKLTQSDDIAPLDGRLGVHYKEPDSLELLLNTTTHHPTLLDHNIPKIEIDYLPPCSAFLSPLEISFVDLKNHVKDLNEPPIQERNQLILRINHAIHSLFGLPKPQNLFNFIAKEIYPNCFNMVPISGPIIKHPDCPNRTVHPQ
;
A
#
# COMPACT_ATOMS: atom_id res chain seq x y z
N MET A 1 37.37 81.02 -10.20
CA MET A 1 38.11 80.19 -11.18
C MET A 1 37.58 78.77 -11.08
N ARG A 2 37.49 78.11 -12.24
CA ARG A 2 36.76 76.88 -12.60
C ARG A 2 36.75 75.75 -11.56
N SER A 3 35.58 75.20 -11.28
CA SER A 3 35.42 73.83 -10.75
C SER A 3 35.14 72.89 -11.93
N GLU A 4 36.06 71.98 -12.20
CA GLU A 4 35.87 70.87 -13.13
C GLU A 4 34.93 69.85 -12.48
N GLY A 5 33.91 69.44 -13.24
CA GLY A 5 32.93 68.44 -12.83
C GLY A 5 33.32 67.08 -13.42
N ASP A 6 33.46 66.09 -12.53
CA ASP A 6 33.57 64.67 -12.88
C ASP A 6 32.23 64.15 -13.40
N GLN A 7 32.19 63.75 -14.68
CA GLN A 7 31.14 62.91 -15.22
C GLN A 7 31.54 61.44 -15.08
N ALA A 8 30.91 60.75 -14.13
CA ALA A 8 31.02 59.30 -13.99
C ALA A 8 30.17 58.59 -15.05
N SER A 9 30.83 57.81 -15.90
CA SER A 9 30.23 56.92 -16.90
C SER A 9 29.50 55.74 -16.24
N ILE A 10 28.22 55.57 -16.58
CA ILE A 10 27.35 54.46 -16.12
C ILE A 10 27.73 53.16 -16.85
N PRO A 11 27.81 51.99 -16.17
CA PRO A 11 28.24 50.74 -16.80
C PRO A 11 27.11 50.09 -17.61
N THR A 12 27.37 49.81 -18.88
CA THR A 12 26.45 49.23 -19.88
C THR A 12 26.27 47.70 -19.77
N ASP A 13 26.84 47.05 -18.74
CA ASP A 13 26.99 45.59 -18.66
C ASP A 13 25.69 44.83 -18.31
N GLY A 14 24.75 45.48 -17.60
CA GLY A 14 23.50 44.84 -17.18
C GLY A 14 22.53 44.51 -18.33
N ALA A 15 22.58 45.28 -19.42
CA ALA A 15 21.68 45.10 -20.55
C ALA A 15 22.02 43.85 -21.40
N GLN A 16 23.31 43.48 -21.46
CA GLN A 16 23.74 42.30 -22.22
C GLN A 16 23.38 41.00 -21.50
N ALA A 17 23.51 40.96 -20.16
CA ALA A 17 23.14 39.78 -19.37
C ALA A 17 21.64 39.43 -19.49
N ILE A 18 20.77 40.44 -19.49
CA ILE A 18 19.32 40.25 -19.65
C ILE A 18 18.99 39.73 -21.06
N SER A 19 19.67 40.25 -22.10
CA SER A 19 19.45 39.80 -23.48
C SER A 19 19.74 38.31 -23.67
N VAL A 20 20.83 37.81 -23.08
CA VAL A 20 21.23 36.39 -23.16
C VAL A 20 20.20 35.49 -22.46
N GLN A 21 19.68 35.91 -21.30
CA GLN A 21 18.67 35.17 -20.56
C GLN A 21 17.33 35.09 -21.30
N VAL A 22 16.93 36.18 -21.97
CA VAL A 22 15.72 36.21 -22.79
C VAL A 22 15.84 35.29 -24.00
N GLU A 23 16.99 35.26 -24.68
CA GLU A 23 17.23 34.36 -25.81
C GLU A 23 17.23 32.88 -25.40
N SER A 24 17.86 32.56 -24.26
CA SER A 24 17.82 31.20 -23.69
C SER A 24 16.38 30.76 -23.37
N SER A 25 15.56 31.67 -22.86
CA SER A 25 14.16 31.37 -22.52
C SER A 25 13.31 31.15 -23.77
N ARG A 26 13.54 31.93 -24.85
CA ARG A 26 12.86 31.75 -26.14
C ARG A 26 13.17 30.39 -26.77
N ARG A 27 14.44 29.95 -26.75
CA ARG A 27 14.82 28.62 -27.27
C ARG A 27 14.10 27.51 -26.53
N ARG A 28 14.06 27.57 -25.19
CA ARG A 28 13.39 26.57 -24.37
C ARG A 28 11.88 26.50 -24.65
N ILE A 29 11.22 27.65 -24.85
CA ILE A 29 9.80 27.69 -25.23
C ILE A 29 9.57 27.05 -26.61
N GLN A 30 10.48 27.28 -27.56
CA GLN A 30 10.39 26.70 -28.89
C GLN A 30 10.56 25.17 -28.86
N GLU A 31 11.54 24.65 -28.10
CA GLU A 31 11.75 23.21 -27.90
C GLU A 31 10.51 22.54 -27.26
N LEU A 32 9.92 23.16 -26.24
CA LEU A 32 8.69 22.65 -25.61
C LEU A 32 7.49 22.65 -26.58
N SER A 33 7.39 23.66 -27.44
CA SER A 33 6.34 23.72 -28.46
C SER A 33 6.47 22.63 -29.52
N GLU A 34 7.70 22.30 -29.92
CA GLU A 34 7.98 21.20 -30.86
C GLU A 34 7.67 19.84 -30.23
N ALA A 35 8.08 19.62 -28.97
CA ALA A 35 7.76 18.40 -28.24
C ALA A 35 6.25 18.18 -28.08
N LEU A 36 5.48 19.25 -27.81
CA LEU A 36 4.03 19.18 -27.71
C LEU A 36 3.37 18.77 -29.03
N LYS A 37 3.87 19.27 -30.16
CA LYS A 37 3.38 18.87 -31.51
C LYS A 37 3.68 17.40 -31.80
N GLU A 38 4.83 16.90 -31.36
CA GLU A 38 5.18 15.49 -31.54
C GLU A 38 4.23 14.57 -30.76
N GLU A 39 3.92 14.92 -29.50
CA GLU A 39 2.98 14.15 -28.67
C GLU A 39 1.55 14.19 -29.23
N GLN A 40 1.09 15.34 -29.74
CA GLN A 40 -0.20 15.42 -30.43
C GLN A 40 -0.26 14.50 -31.65
N SER A 41 0.81 14.43 -32.45
CA SER A 41 0.87 13.52 -33.60
C SER A 41 0.87 12.04 -33.18
N LYS A 42 1.50 11.70 -32.05
CA LYS A 42 1.43 10.32 -31.49
C LYS A 42 0.02 9.97 -31.04
N LEU A 43 -0.69 10.89 -30.41
CA LEU A 43 -2.06 10.69 -29.98
C LEU A 43 -2.99 10.39 -31.18
N GLU A 44 -2.90 11.18 -32.25
CA GLU A 44 -3.67 10.96 -33.48
C GLU A 44 -3.40 9.58 -34.11
N ARG A 45 -2.16 9.10 -34.08
CA ARG A 45 -1.81 7.76 -34.57
C ARG A 45 -2.44 6.66 -33.72
N LEU A 46 -2.50 6.83 -32.40
CA LEU A 46 -3.13 5.87 -31.50
C LEU A 46 -4.65 5.82 -31.71
N GLU A 47 -5.30 6.97 -31.87
CA GLU A 47 -6.73 7.02 -32.19
C GLU A 47 -7.05 6.36 -33.53
N ALA A 48 -6.19 6.52 -34.55
CA ALA A 48 -6.36 5.86 -35.84
C ALA A 48 -6.25 4.32 -35.73
N LEU A 49 -5.33 3.82 -34.90
CA LEU A 49 -5.21 2.39 -34.62
C LEU A 49 -6.44 1.85 -33.88
N GLU A 50 -6.96 2.58 -32.90
CA GLU A 50 -8.15 2.18 -32.16
C GLU A 50 -9.39 2.07 -33.07
N ARG A 51 -9.60 3.05 -33.97
CA ARG A 51 -10.67 2.97 -34.97
C ARG A 51 -10.51 1.76 -35.89
N THR A 52 -9.28 1.44 -36.28
CA THR A 52 -9.00 0.26 -37.12
C THR A 52 -9.40 -1.03 -36.39
N LEU A 53 -9.05 -1.17 -35.11
CA LEU A 53 -9.40 -2.34 -34.30
C LEU A 53 -10.92 -2.49 -34.08
N GLN A 54 -11.63 -1.39 -33.86
CA GLN A 54 -13.09 -1.41 -33.73
C GLN A 54 -13.79 -1.85 -35.02
N THR A 55 -13.20 -1.53 -36.18
CA THR A 55 -13.76 -1.92 -37.49
C THR A 55 -13.64 -3.44 -37.75
N PHE A 56 -12.65 -4.11 -37.13
CA PHE A 56 -12.47 -5.57 -37.23
C PHE A 56 -13.35 -6.39 -36.26
N SER A 57 -14.07 -5.75 -35.33
CA SER A 57 -14.87 -6.44 -34.30
C SER A 57 -16.37 -6.54 -34.61
N GLN A 58 -16.81 -6.29 -35.85
CA GLN A 58 -18.19 -6.63 -36.23
C GLN A 58 -18.30 -8.12 -36.62
N PRO A 59 -19.20 -8.90 -35.97
CA PRO A 59 -19.38 -10.31 -36.28
C PRO A 59 -20.14 -10.46 -37.61
N GLN A 60 -19.51 -11.09 -38.60
CA GLN A 60 -20.26 -11.69 -39.69
C GLN A 60 -21.10 -12.84 -39.13
N SER A 61 -22.41 -12.64 -39.10
CA SER A 61 -23.41 -13.65 -38.83
C SER A 61 -23.56 -14.60 -40.03
N ASN A 62 -23.96 -15.83 -39.69
CA ASN A 62 -24.38 -16.94 -40.56
C ASN A 62 -23.26 -17.81 -41.13
N ILE A 63 -23.06 -18.97 -40.49
CA ILE A 63 -23.15 -20.30 -41.12
C ILE A 63 -23.60 -21.28 -40.01
N SER A 64 -24.83 -21.76 -40.14
CA SER A 64 -25.33 -22.91 -39.39
C SER A 64 -24.71 -24.18 -39.99
N LEU A 65 -24.04 -24.99 -39.18
CA LEU A 65 -23.59 -26.31 -39.56
C LEU A 65 -24.08 -27.30 -38.50
N GLU A 66 -25.15 -28.01 -38.87
CA GLU A 66 -25.66 -29.19 -38.20
C GLU A 66 -24.57 -30.27 -38.21
N SER A 67 -24.13 -30.72 -37.04
CA SER A 67 -23.28 -31.90 -36.91
C SER A 67 -24.16 -33.14 -36.80
N GLN A 68 -24.35 -33.81 -37.92
CA GLN A 68 -24.85 -35.19 -37.99
C GLN A 68 -23.81 -36.12 -37.36
N THR A 69 -24.26 -36.92 -36.40
CA THR A 69 -23.55 -38.09 -35.87
C THR A 69 -23.68 -39.23 -36.88
N GLU A 70 -22.64 -39.46 -37.69
CA GLU A 70 -22.48 -40.73 -38.41
C GLU A 70 -21.75 -41.72 -37.49
N GLU A 71 -22.44 -42.80 -37.16
CA GLU A 71 -21.86 -44.01 -36.58
C GLU A 71 -21.05 -44.74 -37.66
N ASP A 72 -19.79 -44.98 -37.36
CA ASP A 72 -18.85 -45.71 -38.22
C ASP A 72 -18.86 -47.20 -37.80
N PRO A 73 -19.47 -48.13 -38.56
CA PRO A 73 -19.63 -49.52 -38.15
C PRO A 73 -18.49 -50.35 -38.72
N ASN A 74 -17.24 -50.09 -38.32
CA ASN A 74 -16.16 -51.04 -38.60
C ASN A 74 -14.92 -50.82 -37.73
N ASN A 75 -14.92 -51.43 -36.54
CA ASN A 75 -13.66 -51.70 -35.85
C ASN A 75 -13.70 -53.09 -35.21
N ASN A 76 -13.66 -54.11 -36.07
CA ASN A 76 -13.30 -55.47 -35.69
C ASN A 76 -11.78 -55.53 -35.41
N GLY A 77 -11.37 -54.91 -34.30
CA GLY A 77 -10.04 -55.02 -33.73
C GLY A 77 -9.94 -56.30 -32.90
N GLY A 78 -9.36 -57.34 -33.49
CA GLY A 78 -9.18 -58.66 -32.89
C GLY A 78 -8.67 -58.61 -31.45
N GLY A 79 -9.34 -59.39 -30.59
CA GLY A 79 -8.99 -59.58 -29.19
C GLY A 79 -7.58 -60.14 -29.02
N GLY A 80 -6.61 -59.25 -28.88
CA GLY A 80 -5.30 -59.59 -28.33
C GLY A 80 -5.46 -60.08 -26.88
N PRO A 81 -4.62 -61.02 -26.41
CA PRO A 81 -4.70 -61.55 -25.06
C PRO A 81 -4.63 -60.41 -24.04
N LYS A 82 -5.59 -60.41 -23.08
CA LYS A 82 -5.68 -59.44 -21.99
C LYS A 82 -4.29 -59.22 -21.38
N ARG A 83 -3.73 -58.01 -21.53
CA ARG A 83 -2.46 -57.63 -20.92
C ARG A 83 -2.58 -57.85 -19.41
N LYS A 84 -1.73 -58.72 -18.84
CA LYS A 84 -1.64 -58.92 -17.39
C LYS A 84 -1.41 -57.57 -16.71
N ALA A 85 -2.13 -57.31 -15.62
CA ALA A 85 -2.00 -56.09 -14.83
C ALA A 85 -0.52 -55.85 -14.48
N TYR A 86 -0.06 -54.60 -14.58
CA TYR A 86 1.32 -54.24 -14.26
C TYR A 86 1.58 -54.50 -12.77
N GLN A 87 2.34 -55.54 -12.46
CA GLN A 87 2.78 -55.81 -11.10
C GLN A 87 4.04 -54.99 -10.81
N ALA A 88 3.93 -54.06 -9.85
CA ALA A 88 5.09 -53.31 -9.40
C ALA A 88 6.08 -54.25 -8.72
N VAL A 89 7.34 -54.24 -9.17
CA VAL A 89 8.42 -55.02 -8.53
C VAL A 89 8.70 -54.43 -7.17
N ARG A 90 8.64 -55.27 -6.12
CA ARG A 90 8.96 -54.88 -4.74
C ARG A 90 10.41 -54.38 -4.63
N PRO A 91 10.69 -53.40 -3.76
CA PRO A 91 12.03 -52.83 -3.62
C PRO A 91 13.08 -53.88 -3.25
N GLU A 92 12.77 -54.82 -2.35
CA GLU A 92 13.71 -55.88 -1.94
C GLU A 92 14.15 -56.75 -3.14
N VAL A 93 13.22 -57.02 -4.05
CA VAL A 93 13.51 -57.79 -5.27
C VAL A 93 14.39 -56.99 -6.24
N LYS A 94 14.27 -55.66 -6.27
CA LYS A 94 15.15 -54.83 -7.11
C LYS A 94 16.60 -54.86 -6.59
N GLU A 95 16.79 -54.75 -5.28
CA GLU A 95 18.12 -54.82 -4.66
C GLU A 95 18.77 -56.18 -4.93
N LEU A 96 18.02 -57.28 -4.76
CA LEU A 96 18.52 -58.62 -5.08
C LEU A 96 18.84 -58.79 -6.57
N VAL A 97 18.06 -58.19 -7.46
CA VAL A 97 18.37 -58.18 -8.90
C VAL A 97 19.67 -57.42 -9.19
N ILE A 98 19.88 -56.27 -8.53
CA ILE A 98 21.11 -55.48 -8.66
C ILE A 98 22.30 -56.29 -8.15
N GLN A 99 22.21 -56.80 -6.93
CA GLN A 99 23.28 -57.57 -6.26
C GLN A 99 23.70 -58.80 -7.07
N ASN A 100 22.74 -59.59 -7.57
CA ASN A 100 23.08 -60.79 -8.34
C ASN A 100 23.72 -60.48 -9.71
N VAL A 101 23.42 -59.32 -10.30
CA VAL A 101 23.99 -58.92 -11.59
C VAL A 101 25.37 -58.29 -11.42
N PHE A 102 25.54 -57.37 -10.47
CA PHE A 102 26.79 -56.63 -10.27
C PHE A 102 27.80 -57.39 -9.42
N ASP A 103 27.38 -58.03 -8.31
CA ASP A 103 28.32 -58.67 -7.38
C ASP A 103 28.60 -60.12 -7.77
N LYS A 104 27.58 -60.85 -8.23
CA LYS A 104 27.69 -62.28 -8.57
C LYS A 104 27.87 -62.57 -10.06
N GLY A 105 27.89 -61.53 -10.91
CA GLY A 105 28.11 -61.66 -12.35
C GLY A 105 27.06 -62.49 -13.09
N MET A 106 25.84 -62.64 -12.56
CA MET A 106 24.80 -63.42 -13.22
C MET A 106 24.30 -62.74 -14.50
N THR A 107 24.02 -63.54 -15.53
CA THR A 107 23.40 -63.04 -16.76
C THR A 107 21.97 -62.59 -16.49
N GLN A 108 21.53 -61.53 -17.20
CA GLN A 108 20.19 -60.95 -17.03
C GLN A 108 19.07 -61.97 -17.27
N ARG A 109 19.29 -62.94 -18.16
CA ARG A 109 18.39 -64.06 -18.42
C ARG A 109 18.26 -65.00 -17.22
N LYS A 110 19.38 -65.36 -16.59
CA LYS A 110 19.38 -66.21 -15.39
C LYS A 110 18.68 -65.54 -14.20
N VAL A 111 18.86 -64.22 -14.06
CA VAL A 111 18.19 -63.40 -13.04
C VAL A 111 16.68 -63.24 -13.34
N SER A 112 16.32 -63.10 -14.61
CA SER A 112 14.92 -63.09 -15.06
C SER A 112 14.21 -64.39 -14.70
N GLU A 113 14.86 -65.53 -14.93
CA GLU A 113 14.35 -66.87 -14.57
C GLU A 113 14.26 -67.07 -13.04
N SER A 114 15.29 -66.65 -12.28
CA SER A 114 15.34 -66.87 -10.82
C SER A 114 14.31 -66.04 -10.04
N PHE A 115 13.97 -64.84 -10.51
CA PHE A 115 13.01 -63.95 -9.84
C PHE A 115 11.64 -63.91 -10.51
N GLY A 116 11.42 -64.70 -11.58
CA GLY A 116 10.16 -64.70 -12.34
C GLY A 116 9.83 -63.35 -12.97
N LEU A 117 10.84 -62.51 -13.23
CA LEU A 117 10.68 -61.18 -13.81
C LEU A 117 10.87 -61.23 -15.32
N SER A 118 10.22 -60.36 -16.09
CA SER A 118 10.56 -60.24 -17.52
C SER A 118 11.99 -59.72 -17.68
N GLU A 119 12.73 -60.24 -18.67
CA GLU A 119 14.09 -59.78 -18.97
C GLU A 119 14.14 -58.26 -19.24
N ARG A 120 13.06 -57.71 -19.81
CA ARG A 120 12.90 -56.25 -20.02
C ARG A 120 12.85 -55.47 -18.69
N THR A 121 12.22 -56.04 -17.66
CA THR A 121 12.16 -55.45 -16.32
C THR A 121 13.54 -55.47 -15.66
N VAL A 122 14.24 -56.61 -15.75
CA VAL A 122 15.63 -56.75 -15.26
C VAL A 122 16.55 -55.74 -15.94
N ARG A 123 16.51 -55.63 -17.27
CA ARG A 123 17.24 -54.60 -18.04
C ARG A 123 16.92 -53.18 -17.58
N ARG A 124 15.66 -52.87 -17.29
CA ARG A 124 15.23 -51.53 -16.85
C ARG A 124 15.75 -51.20 -15.45
N ILE A 125 15.77 -52.17 -14.53
CA ILE A 125 16.32 -52.03 -13.18
C ILE A 125 17.83 -51.78 -13.28
N ILE A 126 18.56 -52.63 -14.00
CA ILE A 126 20.01 -52.48 -14.19
C ILE A 126 20.35 -51.15 -14.85
N LYS A 127 19.60 -50.72 -15.87
CA LYS A 127 19.84 -49.43 -16.53
C LYS A 127 19.62 -48.25 -15.58
N ALA A 128 18.59 -48.29 -14.74
CA ALA A 128 18.37 -47.27 -13.73
C ALA A 128 19.53 -47.23 -12.72
N GLU A 129 20.03 -48.40 -12.30
CA GLU A 129 21.15 -48.51 -11.36
C GLU A 129 22.49 -48.04 -11.94
N LYS A 130 22.76 -48.37 -13.21
CA LYS A 130 23.94 -47.87 -13.93
C LYS A 130 23.92 -46.35 -14.05
N ASN A 131 22.75 -45.76 -14.29
CA ASN A 131 22.62 -44.30 -14.37
C ASN A 131 22.96 -43.65 -13.01
N ILE A 132 22.46 -44.22 -11.91
CA ILE A 132 22.79 -43.78 -10.55
C ILE A 132 24.31 -43.89 -10.28
N HIS A 133 24.93 -45.04 -10.58
CA HIS A 133 26.37 -45.26 -10.39
C HIS A 133 27.25 -44.36 -11.28
N SER A 134 26.73 -43.91 -12.43
CA SER A 134 27.43 -42.95 -13.31
C SER A 134 27.30 -41.48 -12.88
N GLY A 135 26.72 -41.21 -11.70
CA GLY A 135 26.51 -39.85 -11.18
C GLY A 135 25.37 -39.08 -11.84
N GLN A 136 24.57 -39.73 -12.69
CA GLN A 136 23.33 -39.14 -13.21
C GLN A 136 22.20 -39.45 -12.23
N GLU A 137 21.83 -38.47 -11.41
CA GLU A 137 20.64 -38.60 -10.55
C GLU A 137 19.43 -38.99 -11.41
N PRO A 138 18.64 -39.99 -10.99
CA PRO A 138 17.49 -40.43 -11.75
C PRO A 138 16.45 -39.31 -11.73
N VAL A 139 16.38 -38.53 -12.81
CA VAL A 139 15.36 -37.48 -12.96
C VAL A 139 14.00 -38.13 -12.72
N PRO A 140 13.26 -37.72 -11.67
CA PRO A 140 11.97 -38.32 -11.38
C PRO A 140 11.12 -38.20 -12.64
N LYS A 141 10.55 -39.33 -13.08
CA LYS A 141 9.66 -39.33 -14.25
C LYS A 141 8.53 -38.38 -13.94
N ARG A 142 8.57 -37.16 -14.52
CA ARG A 142 7.45 -36.22 -14.50
C ARG A 142 6.25 -37.00 -15.02
N ARG A 143 5.36 -37.41 -14.11
CA ARG A 143 4.04 -37.87 -14.50
C ARG A 143 3.47 -36.68 -15.25
N ARG A 144 3.22 -36.84 -16.55
CA ARG A 144 2.56 -35.82 -17.36
C ARG A 144 1.18 -35.66 -16.74
N GLY A 145 1.03 -34.70 -15.83
CA GLY A 145 -0.27 -34.30 -15.32
C GLY A 145 -1.14 -33.87 -16.49
N ALA A 146 -2.46 -33.88 -16.31
CA ALA A 146 -3.36 -33.28 -17.27
C ALA A 146 -2.90 -31.83 -17.53
N LYS A 147 -2.91 -31.43 -18.80
CA LYS A 147 -2.61 -30.03 -19.15
C LYS A 147 -3.62 -29.13 -18.44
N THR A 148 -3.13 -28.09 -17.78
CA THR A 148 -4.01 -27.08 -17.18
C THR A 148 -4.84 -26.41 -18.28
N LYS A 149 -6.13 -26.23 -18.03
CA LYS A 149 -7.01 -25.46 -18.92
C LYS A 149 -6.78 -23.95 -18.78
N LEU A 150 -6.29 -23.51 -17.63
CA LEU A 150 -5.86 -22.14 -17.37
C LEU A 150 -4.43 -22.00 -17.88
N THR A 151 -4.27 -21.50 -19.10
CA THR A 151 -2.97 -21.21 -19.71
C THR A 151 -2.38 -19.92 -19.13
N GLY A 152 -1.08 -19.69 -19.33
CA GLY A 152 -0.43 -18.45 -18.91
C GLY A 152 -1.05 -17.20 -19.53
N GLU A 153 -1.51 -17.29 -20.78
CA GLU A 153 -2.19 -16.20 -21.49
C GLU A 153 -3.51 -15.82 -20.82
N ILE A 154 -4.39 -16.80 -20.55
CA ILE A 154 -5.66 -16.60 -19.83
C ILE A 154 -5.41 -15.95 -18.47
N MET A 155 -4.38 -16.41 -17.76
CA MET A 155 -4.05 -15.84 -16.45
C MET A 155 -3.50 -14.43 -16.55
N THR A 156 -2.67 -14.13 -17.54
CA THR A 156 -2.15 -12.78 -17.76
C THR A 156 -3.29 -11.80 -18.03
N GLU A 157 -4.25 -12.19 -18.87
CA GLU A 157 -5.43 -11.37 -19.14
C GLU A 157 -6.32 -11.22 -17.90
N LEU A 158 -6.54 -12.29 -17.15
CA LEU A 158 -7.26 -12.23 -15.88
C LEU A 158 -6.58 -11.31 -14.87
N LEU A 159 -5.24 -11.27 -14.83
CA LEU A 159 -4.49 -10.35 -13.97
C LEU A 159 -4.66 -8.89 -14.40
N PHE A 160 -4.62 -8.59 -15.70
CA PHE A 160 -4.96 -7.25 -16.20
C PHE A 160 -6.39 -6.84 -15.86
N LYS A 161 -7.33 -7.79 -15.94
CA LYS A 161 -8.72 -7.56 -15.53
C LYS A 161 -8.82 -7.27 -14.04
N LEU A 162 -8.07 -7.99 -13.20
CA LEU A 162 -8.00 -7.77 -11.76
C LEU A 162 -7.34 -6.44 -11.38
N GLU A 163 -6.31 -6.01 -12.10
CA GLU A 163 -5.70 -4.70 -11.91
C GLU A 163 -6.71 -3.56 -12.12
N ARG A 164 -7.60 -3.72 -13.11
CA ARG A 164 -8.69 -2.77 -13.39
C ARG A 164 -9.87 -2.92 -12.43
N GLN A 165 -10.11 -4.11 -11.90
CA GLN A 165 -11.26 -4.46 -11.05
C GLN A 165 -10.81 -5.33 -9.86
N PRO A 166 -10.11 -4.75 -8.87
CA PRO A 166 -9.49 -5.52 -7.78
C PRO A 166 -10.51 -6.17 -6.82
N THR A 167 -11.79 -5.76 -6.90
CA THR A 167 -12.89 -6.29 -6.08
C THR A 167 -13.55 -7.54 -6.68
N MET A 168 -13.11 -8.03 -7.85
CA MET A 168 -13.69 -9.22 -8.47
C MET A 168 -13.58 -10.45 -7.57
N THR A 169 -14.69 -11.16 -7.38
CA THR A 169 -14.70 -12.42 -6.64
C THR A 169 -14.17 -13.57 -7.51
N LEU A 170 -13.79 -14.70 -6.90
CA LEU A 170 -13.42 -15.91 -7.66
C LEU A 170 -14.55 -16.41 -8.58
N SER A 171 -15.81 -16.15 -8.21
CA SER A 171 -16.98 -16.47 -9.04
C SER A 171 -17.04 -15.57 -10.28
N ASP A 172 -16.76 -14.28 -10.13
CA ASP A 172 -16.69 -13.33 -11.24
C ASP A 172 -15.54 -13.66 -12.19
N MET A 173 -14.38 -14.05 -11.65
CA MET A 173 -13.24 -14.50 -12.46
C MET A 173 -13.57 -15.77 -13.24
N LYS A 174 -14.26 -16.74 -12.62
CA LYS A 174 -14.72 -17.94 -13.32
C LYS A 174 -15.63 -17.57 -14.49
N ARG A 175 -16.58 -16.67 -14.25
CA ARG A 175 -17.49 -16.18 -15.29
C ARG A 175 -16.71 -15.50 -16.42
N TYR A 176 -15.78 -14.60 -16.08
CA TYR A 176 -14.90 -13.93 -17.05
C TYR A 176 -14.13 -14.93 -17.92
N VAL A 177 -13.47 -15.91 -17.31
CA VAL A 177 -12.69 -16.93 -18.04
C VAL A 177 -13.59 -17.79 -18.94
N SER A 178 -14.80 -18.10 -18.48
CA SER A 178 -15.78 -18.84 -19.29
C SER A 178 -16.27 -18.03 -20.48
N ASP A 179 -16.63 -16.77 -20.27
CA ASP A 179 -17.26 -15.91 -21.27
C ASP A 179 -16.24 -15.45 -22.33
N VAL A 180 -15.02 -15.10 -21.92
CA VAL A 180 -13.98 -14.54 -22.82
C VAL A 180 -13.15 -15.63 -23.50
N HIS A 181 -12.77 -16.68 -22.77
CA HIS A 181 -11.86 -17.71 -23.29
C HIS A 181 -12.55 -19.03 -23.62
N SER A 182 -13.87 -19.14 -23.43
CA SER A 182 -14.63 -20.39 -23.60
C SER A 182 -14.05 -21.56 -22.78
N VAL A 183 -13.42 -21.26 -21.64
CA VAL A 183 -12.79 -22.26 -20.76
C VAL A 183 -13.60 -22.46 -19.49
N THR A 184 -14.01 -23.71 -19.26
CA THR A 184 -14.67 -24.12 -18.01
C THR A 184 -13.65 -24.46 -16.93
N CYS A 185 -13.73 -23.75 -15.80
CA CYS A 185 -12.90 -23.98 -14.62
C CYS A 185 -13.70 -23.83 -13.31
N THR A 186 -13.11 -24.27 -12.20
CA THR A 186 -13.68 -24.07 -10.86
C THR A 186 -13.02 -22.87 -10.17
N PRO A 187 -13.71 -22.19 -9.23
CA PRO A 187 -13.12 -21.09 -8.45
C PRO A 187 -11.82 -21.50 -7.75
N GLN A 188 -11.74 -22.75 -7.27
CA GLN A 188 -10.54 -23.30 -6.64
C GLN A 188 -9.36 -23.45 -7.61
N SER A 189 -9.63 -23.72 -8.90
CA SER A 189 -8.57 -23.79 -9.92
C SER A 189 -7.93 -22.43 -10.14
N ILE A 190 -8.75 -21.37 -10.20
CA ILE A 190 -8.30 -19.98 -10.29
C ILE A 190 -7.51 -19.60 -9.04
N SER A 191 -8.05 -19.87 -7.85
CA SER A 191 -7.36 -19.59 -6.58
C SER A 191 -5.99 -20.26 -6.51
N ARG A 192 -5.87 -21.55 -6.86
CA ARG A 192 -4.56 -22.25 -6.88
C ARG A 192 -3.58 -21.60 -7.86
N MET A 193 -4.07 -21.17 -9.02
CA MET A 193 -3.23 -20.55 -10.03
C MET A 193 -2.74 -19.17 -9.57
N LEU A 194 -3.63 -18.35 -9.01
CA LEU A 194 -3.27 -17.07 -8.38
C LEU A 194 -2.23 -17.27 -7.27
N SER A 195 -2.43 -18.26 -6.40
CA SER A 195 -1.45 -18.60 -5.36
C SER A 195 -0.11 -19.06 -5.93
N SER A 196 -0.09 -19.79 -7.05
CA SER A 196 1.17 -20.19 -7.70
C SER A 196 1.92 -19.03 -8.37
N MET A 197 1.24 -17.89 -8.54
CA MET A 197 1.80 -16.62 -9.02
C MET A 197 2.04 -15.63 -7.86
N ASP A 198 1.99 -16.12 -6.60
CA ASP A 198 2.13 -15.31 -5.39
C ASP A 198 1.11 -14.15 -5.24
N VAL A 199 -0.02 -14.25 -5.94
CA VAL A 199 -1.12 -13.28 -5.82
C VAL A 199 -1.92 -13.59 -4.54
N ASN A 200 -1.95 -12.62 -3.62
CA ASN A 200 -2.70 -12.70 -2.38
C ASN A 200 -3.88 -11.74 -2.35
N TRP A 201 -4.91 -12.13 -1.60
CA TRP A 201 -6.04 -11.28 -1.31
C TRP A 201 -5.69 -10.33 -0.17
N LYS A 202 -5.93 -9.04 -0.37
CA LYS A 202 -5.88 -8.04 0.70
C LYS A 202 -7.22 -7.34 0.77
N THR A 203 -7.68 -7.08 1.98
CA THR A 203 -8.84 -6.23 2.19
C THR A 203 -8.50 -4.81 1.72
N THR A 204 -9.20 -4.33 0.70
CA THR A 204 -9.13 -2.93 0.29
C THR A 204 -10.04 -2.11 1.20
N VAL A 205 -9.52 -1.01 1.72
CA VAL A 205 -10.36 0.02 2.34
C VAL A 205 -10.85 0.92 1.20
N GLU A 206 -12.16 0.97 1.00
CA GLU A 206 -12.75 1.89 0.02
C GLU A 206 -12.59 3.32 0.54
N ILE A 207 -11.89 4.16 -0.23
CA ILE A 207 -11.82 5.58 0.04
C ILE A 207 -13.08 6.23 -0.54
N PRO A 208 -13.88 6.97 0.27
CA PRO A 208 -15.06 7.65 -0.24
C PRO A 208 -14.70 8.63 -1.37
N ALA A 209 -15.47 8.62 -2.46
CA ALA A 209 -15.19 9.45 -3.63
C ALA A 209 -15.10 10.95 -3.30
N HIS A 210 -15.86 11.42 -2.31
CA HIS A 210 -15.83 12.82 -1.88
C HIS A 210 -14.47 13.25 -1.29
N TRP A 211 -13.62 12.33 -0.84
CA TRP A 211 -12.26 12.66 -0.34
C TRP A 211 -11.31 13.11 -1.44
N ASN A 212 -11.65 12.86 -2.70
CA ASN A 212 -10.85 13.20 -3.88
C ASN A 212 -11.52 14.30 -4.73
N GLN A 213 -12.40 15.11 -4.14
CA GLN A 213 -12.89 16.31 -4.80
C GLN A 213 -11.76 17.32 -5.00
N ILE A 214 -11.81 18.08 -6.10
CA ILE A 214 -10.73 18.98 -6.53
C ILE A 214 -10.40 20.02 -5.46
N ASN A 215 -11.39 20.57 -4.76
CA ASN A 215 -11.18 21.52 -3.66
C ASN A 215 -10.38 20.91 -2.51
N ILE A 216 -10.67 19.67 -2.09
CA ILE A 216 -9.93 18.98 -1.03
C ILE A 216 -8.50 18.66 -1.49
N LEU A 217 -8.32 18.29 -2.76
CA LEU A 217 -6.98 18.08 -3.33
C LEU A 217 -6.17 19.37 -3.36
N GLN A 218 -6.82 20.51 -3.64
CA GLN A 218 -6.18 21.83 -3.58
C GLN A 218 -5.81 22.20 -2.15
N GLU A 219 -6.69 21.99 -1.16
CA GLU A 219 -6.37 22.25 0.24
C GLU A 219 -5.19 21.40 0.74
N ARG A 220 -5.08 20.15 0.28
CA ARG A 220 -3.93 19.28 0.55
C ARG A 220 -2.66 19.79 -0.10
N HIS A 221 -2.74 20.22 -1.35
CA HIS A 221 -1.62 20.86 -2.05
C HIS A 221 -1.14 22.08 -1.26
N ASP A 222 -2.04 23.00 -0.92
CA ASP A 222 -1.72 24.26 -0.25
C ASP A 222 -1.18 24.05 1.16
N PHE A 223 -1.68 23.03 1.87
CA PHE A 223 -1.10 22.58 3.13
C PHE A 223 0.36 22.14 2.97
N VAL A 224 0.67 21.31 1.96
CA VAL A 224 2.04 20.83 1.73
C VAL A 224 2.97 21.95 1.28
N VAL A 225 2.50 22.86 0.42
CA VAL A 225 3.29 24.04 0.01
C VAL A 225 3.66 24.89 1.22
N ARG A 226 2.72 25.13 2.16
CA ARG A 226 3.02 25.86 3.40
C ARG A 226 4.08 25.16 4.25
N ARG A 227 4.07 23.82 4.32
CA ARG A 227 5.13 23.06 5.01
C ARG A 227 6.52 23.24 4.40
N ALA A 228 6.62 23.54 3.10
CA ALA A 228 7.90 23.90 2.48
C ALA A 228 8.39 25.31 2.87
N ILE A 229 7.47 26.22 3.20
CA ILE A 229 7.77 27.57 3.69
C ILE A 229 8.18 27.52 5.18
N ASP A 230 7.57 26.63 5.96
CA ASP A 230 7.80 26.47 7.40
C ASP A 230 9.09 25.69 7.76
N VAL A 231 10.09 25.61 6.87
CA VAL A 231 11.29 24.76 7.05
C VAL A 231 12.08 25.06 8.35
N ASP A 232 12.04 26.31 8.80
CA ASP A 232 12.74 26.77 10.02
C ASP A 232 11.86 26.73 11.28
N LYS A 233 10.60 26.28 11.16
CA LYS A 233 9.65 26.18 12.27
C LYS A 233 9.52 24.73 12.75
N GLU A 234 9.30 24.57 14.05
CA GLU A 234 8.90 23.32 14.65
C GLU A 234 7.40 23.08 14.40
N LEU A 235 7.10 22.00 13.69
CA LEU A 235 5.73 21.58 13.42
C LEU A 235 5.21 20.74 14.58
N ILE A 236 4.09 21.15 15.17
CA ILE A 236 3.48 20.51 16.33
C ILE A 236 2.09 20.00 15.94
N TYR A 237 1.97 18.70 15.71
CA TYR A 237 0.69 18.08 15.38
C TYR A 237 -0.08 17.78 16.65
N VAL A 238 -1.35 18.19 16.69
CA VAL A 238 -2.26 17.97 17.81
C VAL A 238 -3.47 17.17 17.35
N GLY A 239 -3.84 16.17 18.13
CA GLY A 239 -4.94 15.27 17.83
C GLY A 239 -5.34 14.46 19.04
N ASP A 240 -6.40 13.68 18.89
CA ASP A 240 -6.96 12.86 19.96
C ASP A 240 -7.25 11.44 19.51
N THR A 241 -7.20 10.51 20.46
CA THR A 241 -7.57 9.12 20.22
C THR A 241 -8.19 8.48 21.46
N GLY A 242 -9.21 7.66 21.24
CA GLY A 242 -9.79 6.78 22.26
C GLY A 242 -9.01 5.48 22.45
N PHE A 243 -8.98 5.02 23.69
CA PHE A 243 -8.49 3.72 24.14
C PHE A 243 -9.59 2.98 24.89
N ASP A 244 -9.93 1.79 24.42
CA ASP A 244 -10.91 0.91 25.05
C ASP A 244 -10.22 -0.03 26.04
N LEU A 245 -10.84 -0.35 27.18
CA LEU A 245 -10.31 -1.39 28.06
C LEU A 245 -10.35 -2.79 27.41
N ASN A 246 -11.33 -3.04 26.53
CA ASN A 246 -11.47 -4.31 25.84
C ASN A 246 -10.81 -4.25 24.47
N PHE A 247 -9.50 -4.42 24.45
CA PHE A 247 -8.77 -4.46 23.18
C PHE A 247 -8.96 -5.75 22.38
N ASN A 248 -9.48 -6.80 23.01
CA ASN A 248 -9.54 -8.14 22.45
C ASN A 248 -10.96 -8.46 21.99
N ARG A 249 -11.16 -8.55 20.67
CA ARG A 249 -12.04 -9.58 20.15
C ARG A 249 -11.23 -10.86 20.28
N SER A 250 -11.67 -11.83 21.08
CA SER A 250 -11.02 -13.14 21.11
C SER A 250 -11.07 -13.72 19.70
N GLN A 251 -9.97 -13.61 18.95
CA GLN A 251 -9.72 -14.52 17.84
C GLN A 251 -9.14 -15.76 18.49
N ASP A 252 -9.99 -16.52 19.15
CA ASP A 252 -9.61 -17.84 19.60
C ASP A 252 -9.33 -18.64 18.31
N PRO A 253 -8.09 -19.09 18.06
CA PRO A 253 -7.81 -19.98 16.94
C PRO A 253 -8.34 -21.35 17.32
N SER A 254 -9.64 -21.44 17.53
CA SER A 254 -10.29 -22.68 17.85
C SER A 254 -10.13 -23.59 16.62
N CYS A 255 -9.67 -24.83 16.86
CA CYS A 255 -9.64 -25.87 15.83
C CYS A 255 -10.97 -25.84 15.06
N SER A 256 -10.93 -26.10 13.75
CA SER A 256 -11.96 -25.90 12.71
C SER A 256 -13.45 -26.18 13.06
N ASP A 257 -13.73 -26.77 14.20
CA ASP A 257 -15.02 -27.30 14.64
C ASP A 257 -15.55 -26.63 15.93
N GLN A 258 -14.79 -25.75 16.57
CA GLN A 258 -15.23 -24.96 17.73
C GLN A 258 -15.62 -23.57 17.24
N GLY A 259 -16.90 -23.21 17.39
CA GLY A 259 -17.42 -21.90 16.98
C GLY A 259 -16.65 -20.76 17.65
N ALA A 260 -16.39 -19.69 16.89
CA ALA A 260 -15.73 -18.51 17.41
C ALA A 260 -16.45 -18.00 18.66
N THR A 261 -15.74 -17.90 19.78
CA THR A 261 -16.31 -17.40 21.03
C THR A 261 -16.76 -15.95 20.81
N LEU A 262 -18.06 -15.73 20.90
CA LEU A 262 -18.67 -14.42 20.82
C LEU A 262 -18.39 -13.68 22.13
N SER A 263 -17.23 -13.03 22.22
CA SER A 263 -16.96 -12.09 23.31
C SER A 263 -17.92 -10.91 23.14
N LEU A 264 -18.97 -10.83 23.95
CA LEU A 264 -19.71 -9.59 24.14
C LEU A 264 -18.67 -8.51 24.45
N VAL A 265 -18.70 -7.38 23.75
CA VAL A 265 -17.85 -6.23 24.06
C VAL A 265 -18.63 -5.43 25.13
N PRO A 266 -18.35 -5.56 26.43
CA PRO A 266 -19.03 -4.73 27.41
C PRO A 266 -18.74 -3.25 27.11
N ARG A 267 -19.73 -2.40 27.33
CA ARG A 267 -19.57 -0.94 27.37
C ARG A 267 -18.63 -0.61 28.53
N THR A 268 -17.34 -0.67 28.27
CA THR A 268 -16.28 -0.45 29.26
C THR A 268 -15.85 1.01 29.25
N SER A 269 -15.19 1.44 30.32
CA SER A 269 -14.68 2.80 30.41
C SER A 269 -13.63 3.05 29.32
N GLN A 270 -13.82 4.07 28.51
CA GLN A 270 -12.87 4.50 27.47
C GLN A 270 -12.00 5.64 27.98
N ALA A 271 -10.69 5.60 27.74
CA ALA A 271 -9.80 6.73 28.00
C ALA A 271 -9.51 7.47 26.70
N THR A 272 -9.64 8.80 26.70
CA THR A 272 -9.29 9.62 25.54
C THR A 272 -7.98 10.33 25.82
N LEU A 273 -7.00 10.12 24.95
CA LEU A 273 -5.73 10.82 24.95
C LEU A 273 -5.82 11.99 23.98
N ILE A 274 -5.47 13.20 24.41
CA ILE A 274 -5.10 14.30 23.52
C ILE A 274 -3.57 14.39 23.56
N GLY A 275 -2.93 14.46 22.40
CA GLY A 275 -1.48 14.54 22.29
C GLY A 275 -1.03 15.63 21.34
N ALA A 276 0.11 16.24 21.65
CA ALA A 276 0.85 17.17 20.82
C ALA A 276 2.25 16.58 20.57
N MET A 277 2.61 16.38 19.30
CA MET A 277 3.87 15.72 18.91
C MET A 277 4.65 16.54 17.90
N THR A 278 5.97 16.56 18.08
CA THR A 278 6.96 17.14 17.15
C THR A 278 7.90 16.06 16.65
N THR A 279 8.88 16.45 15.83
CA THR A 279 9.96 15.56 15.36
C THR A 279 10.81 14.97 16.50
N ASN A 280 10.76 15.57 17.69
CA ASN A 280 11.48 15.11 18.88
C ASN A 280 10.66 14.16 19.77
N GLY A 281 9.35 14.04 19.53
CA GLY A 281 8.44 13.22 20.33
C GLY A 281 7.23 14.00 20.85
N TYR A 282 6.54 13.41 21.82
CA TYR A 282 5.39 14.07 22.47
C TYR A 282 5.88 15.23 23.33
N VAL A 283 5.42 16.44 23.03
CA VAL A 283 5.74 17.66 23.79
C VAL A 283 4.75 17.86 24.93
N TYR A 284 3.49 17.49 24.69
CA TYR A 284 2.44 17.55 25.70
C TYR A 284 1.37 16.52 25.42
N HIS A 285 0.78 15.95 26.47
CA HIS A 285 -0.36 15.07 26.35
C HIS A 285 -1.20 15.09 27.62
N GLU A 286 -2.49 14.84 27.45
CA GLU A 286 -3.45 14.73 28.55
C GLU A 286 -4.38 13.55 28.31
N ILE A 287 -4.71 12.84 29.39
CA ILE A 287 -5.76 11.82 29.37
C ILE A 287 -7.00 12.43 30.00
N ILE A 288 -8.03 12.61 29.19
CA ILE A 288 -9.27 13.25 29.60
C ILE A 288 -10.12 12.28 30.42
N ASN A 289 -10.78 12.83 31.44
CA ASN A 289 -11.60 12.10 32.41
C ASN A 289 -10.82 10.97 33.11
N PRO A 290 -9.67 11.24 33.75
CA PRO A 290 -8.87 10.19 34.38
C PRO A 290 -9.65 9.46 35.49
N ASP A 291 -10.59 10.15 36.15
CA ASP A 291 -11.43 9.65 37.24
C ASP A 291 -12.62 8.78 36.79
N GLY A 292 -12.86 8.65 35.47
CA GLY A 292 -13.91 7.80 34.90
C GLY A 292 -15.35 8.28 35.14
N LYS A 293 -15.55 9.49 35.68
CA LYS A 293 -16.89 9.98 36.07
C LYS A 293 -17.70 10.56 34.92
N ARG A 294 -17.07 10.98 33.82
CA ARG A 294 -17.75 11.53 32.64
C ARG A 294 -17.85 10.48 31.54
N MET A 295 -19.09 10.17 31.15
CA MET A 295 -19.43 9.40 29.93
C MET A 295 -19.47 10.27 28.67
N THR A 296 -19.26 11.58 28.80
CA THR A 296 -19.28 12.52 27.68
C THR A 296 -17.94 12.51 26.97
N GLY A 297 -17.97 12.40 25.64
CA GLY A 297 -16.78 12.47 24.79
C GLY A 297 -16.02 13.79 24.92
N LEU A 298 -14.88 13.87 24.25
CA LEU A 298 -14.04 15.06 24.22
C LEU A 298 -14.84 16.27 23.73
N THR A 299 -14.92 17.31 24.56
CA THR A 299 -15.63 18.54 24.19
C THR A 299 -14.69 19.56 23.57
N ARG A 300 -15.25 20.51 22.81
CA ARG A 300 -14.50 21.66 22.30
C ARG A 300 -13.78 22.43 23.43
N ALA A 301 -14.43 22.62 24.57
CA ALA A 301 -13.85 23.31 25.71
C ALA A 301 -12.61 22.59 26.26
N ASP A 302 -12.65 21.25 26.33
CA ASP A 302 -11.49 20.45 26.74
C ASP A 302 -10.32 20.63 25.76
N TYR A 303 -10.62 20.66 24.45
CA TYR A 303 -9.60 20.87 23.40
C TYR A 303 -9.02 22.29 23.43
N GLU A 304 -9.86 23.31 23.60
CA GLU A 304 -9.42 24.70 23.76
C GLU A 304 -8.52 24.88 24.99
N GLU A 305 -8.88 24.25 26.12
CA GLU A 305 -8.09 24.29 27.34
C GLU A 305 -6.72 23.60 27.14
N PHE A 306 -6.70 22.44 26.49
CA PHE A 306 -5.46 21.75 26.11
C PHE A 306 -4.56 22.65 25.27
N LEU A 307 -5.10 23.31 24.24
CA LEU A 307 -4.33 24.22 23.39
C LEU A 307 -3.81 25.43 24.15
N VAL A 308 -4.56 25.99 25.11
CA VAL A 308 -4.06 27.09 25.95
C VAL A 308 -2.88 26.63 26.79
N ARG A 309 -2.94 25.44 27.42
CA ARG A 309 -1.82 24.90 28.21
C ARG A 309 -0.61 24.55 27.35
N LEU A 310 -0.83 24.12 26.12
CA LEU A 310 0.25 23.84 25.16
C LEU A 310 1.10 25.09 24.90
N THR A 311 0.52 26.30 24.96
CA THR A 311 1.27 27.56 24.72
C THR A 311 2.43 27.76 25.69
N GLU A 312 2.34 27.21 26.90
CA GLU A 312 3.40 27.28 27.92
C GLU A 312 4.55 26.30 27.66
N LYS A 313 4.39 25.38 26.71
CA LYS A 313 5.34 24.30 26.40
C LYS A 313 6.09 24.50 25.09
N VAL A 314 5.72 25.48 24.29
CA VAL A 314 6.21 25.65 22.91
C VAL A 314 6.80 27.03 22.68
N ASP A 315 7.77 27.13 21.76
CA ASP A 315 8.35 28.43 21.40
C ASP A 315 7.39 29.21 20.49
N THR A 316 6.81 30.28 21.02
CA THR A 316 5.87 31.15 20.32
C THR A 316 6.31 31.66 18.95
N LYS A 317 7.61 31.85 18.72
CA LYS A 317 8.12 32.44 17.46
C LYS A 317 8.54 31.41 16.42
N ARG A 318 8.75 30.17 16.85
CA ARG A 318 9.32 29.11 16.02
C ARG A 318 8.42 27.90 15.89
N SER A 319 7.17 27.97 16.34
CA SER A 319 6.25 26.84 16.30
C SER A 319 5.04 27.10 15.41
N VAL A 320 4.62 26.07 14.68
CA VAL A 320 3.31 26.01 14.03
C VAL A 320 2.54 24.85 14.65
N VAL A 321 1.39 25.16 15.27
CA VAL A 321 0.48 24.15 15.82
C VAL A 321 -0.50 23.72 14.73
N ILE A 322 -0.56 22.44 14.43
CA ILE A 322 -1.41 21.87 13.38
C ILE A 322 -2.51 21.04 14.03
N VAL A 323 -3.77 21.42 13.81
CA VAL A 323 -4.96 20.80 14.40
C VAL A 323 -5.98 20.40 13.34
N GLU A 324 -6.90 19.50 13.67
CA GLU A 324 -8.07 19.25 12.82
C GLU A 324 -9.11 20.35 13.05
N ARG A 325 -9.54 21.06 11.99
CA ARG A 325 -10.44 22.22 12.11
C ARG A 325 -11.79 21.87 12.76
N SER A 326 -12.32 20.69 12.47
CA SER A 326 -13.58 20.16 13.01
C SER A 326 -13.60 20.07 14.53
N LYS A 327 -12.43 20.07 15.19
CA LYS A 327 -12.31 20.05 16.65
C LYS A 327 -12.53 21.42 17.29
N LEU A 328 -12.38 22.49 16.50
CA LEU A 328 -12.48 23.88 16.96
C LEU A 328 -13.74 24.60 16.48
N THR A 329 -14.39 24.15 15.41
CA THR A 329 -15.61 24.77 14.88
C THR A 329 -16.83 23.83 15.01
N GLN A 330 -18.00 24.39 15.36
CA GLN A 330 -19.27 23.63 15.46
C GLN A 330 -20.10 23.69 14.16
N SER A 331 -19.76 24.59 13.24
CA SER A 331 -20.37 24.74 11.92
C SER A 331 -19.28 24.80 10.85
N ASP A 332 -19.66 24.56 9.60
CA ASP A 332 -18.81 24.80 8.42
C ASP A 332 -18.45 26.29 8.22
N ASP A 333 -18.84 27.18 9.15
CA ASP A 333 -18.45 28.58 9.10
C ASP A 333 -16.95 28.71 9.35
N ILE A 334 -16.30 29.32 8.35
CA ILE A 334 -14.92 29.79 8.37
C ILE A 334 -14.87 31.06 9.23
N ALA A 335 -15.31 30.97 10.48
CA ALA A 335 -15.15 32.04 11.44
C ALA A 335 -13.67 32.08 11.87
N PRO A 336 -13.05 33.27 11.95
CA PRO A 336 -11.72 33.41 12.51
C PRO A 336 -11.65 32.85 13.93
N LEU A 337 -10.46 32.43 14.35
CA LEU A 337 -10.19 32.12 15.75
C LEU A 337 -10.58 33.29 16.66
N ASP A 338 -11.62 33.09 17.45
CA ASP A 338 -12.13 34.06 18.40
C ASP A 338 -11.93 33.58 19.85
N GLY A 339 -12.22 34.46 20.80
CA GLY A 339 -12.21 34.17 22.22
C GLY A 339 -10.82 33.86 22.76
N ARG A 340 -10.73 32.83 23.62
CA ARG A 340 -9.50 32.50 24.36
C ARG A 340 -8.35 32.10 23.44
N LEU A 341 -8.63 31.36 22.36
CA LEU A 341 -7.57 30.92 21.45
C LEU A 341 -7.03 32.08 20.61
N GLY A 342 -7.88 33.02 20.18
CA GLY A 342 -7.45 34.19 19.41
C GLY A 342 -6.48 35.12 20.15
N VAL A 343 -6.37 35.01 21.48
CA VAL A 343 -5.35 35.73 22.28
C VAL A 343 -3.95 35.15 22.07
N HIS A 344 -3.85 33.82 21.97
CA HIS A 344 -2.57 33.11 21.95
C HIS A 344 -2.13 32.68 20.54
N TYR A 345 -3.11 32.45 19.66
CA TYR A 345 -2.90 31.91 18.34
C TYR A 345 -3.27 32.90 17.25
N LYS A 346 -2.57 32.81 16.12
CA LYS A 346 -2.90 33.49 14.87
C LYS A 346 -2.99 32.48 13.74
N GLU A 347 -3.98 32.65 12.86
CA GLU A 347 -4.05 31.86 11.62
C GLU A 347 -2.90 32.26 10.67
N PRO A 348 -2.42 31.34 9.83
CA PRO A 348 -1.45 31.66 8.80
C PRO A 348 -2.03 32.66 7.80
N ASP A 349 -1.15 33.49 7.26
CA ASP A 349 -1.46 34.32 6.11
C ASP A 349 -1.88 33.45 4.91
N SER A 350 -2.66 34.03 3.99
CA SER A 350 -3.06 33.31 2.78
C SER A 350 -1.83 32.87 1.98
N LEU A 351 -1.91 31.69 1.36
CA LEU A 351 -0.78 31.16 0.58
C LEU A 351 -0.37 32.12 -0.55
N GLU A 352 -1.33 32.80 -1.18
CA GLU A 352 -1.05 33.84 -2.17
C GLU A 352 -0.20 34.97 -1.59
N LEU A 353 -0.51 35.43 -0.37
CA LEU A 353 0.27 36.48 0.29
C LEU A 353 1.67 35.99 0.63
N LEU A 354 1.81 34.77 1.14
CA LEU A 354 3.10 34.15 1.48
C LEU A 354 3.99 33.96 0.25
N LEU A 355 3.42 33.59 -0.90
CA LEU A 355 4.18 33.41 -2.13
C LEU A 355 4.57 34.76 -2.77
N ASN A 356 3.69 35.77 -2.72
CA ASN A 356 3.93 37.10 -3.31
C ASN A 356 4.86 37.99 -2.48
N THR A 357 5.00 37.74 -1.17
CA THR A 357 5.87 38.52 -0.28
C THR A 357 7.37 38.22 -0.44
N THR A 358 7.75 37.26 -1.28
CA THR A 358 9.18 37.05 -1.64
C THR A 358 9.82 38.24 -2.36
N THR A 359 9.05 39.24 -2.80
CA THR A 359 9.57 40.47 -3.44
C THR A 359 9.49 41.77 -2.64
N HIS A 360 8.85 41.82 -1.46
CA HIS A 360 8.79 43.04 -0.67
C HIS A 360 8.85 42.78 0.84
N HIS A 361 9.70 43.56 1.52
CA HIS A 361 9.86 43.61 2.96
C HIS A 361 8.52 43.58 3.71
N PRO A 362 8.43 42.89 4.87
CA PRO A 362 7.19 42.72 5.59
C PRO A 362 6.69 44.09 6.07
N THR A 363 5.51 44.46 5.59
CA THR A 363 4.77 45.62 6.09
C THR A 363 4.47 45.41 7.56
N LEU A 364 4.95 46.33 8.39
CA LEU A 364 4.65 46.46 9.81
C LEU A 364 3.13 46.39 10.04
N LEU A 365 2.61 45.24 10.49
CA LEU A 365 1.30 45.12 11.10
C LEU A 365 1.46 44.59 12.53
N ASP A 366 1.07 45.47 13.46
CA ASP A 366 0.87 45.34 14.91
C ASP A 366 1.78 44.41 15.73
N HIS A 367 2.73 45.06 16.40
CA HIS A 367 3.28 44.61 17.67
C HIS A 367 2.18 44.79 18.73
N ASN A 368 1.82 43.76 19.51
CA ASN A 368 2.45 43.70 20.83
C ASN A 368 2.38 42.35 21.56
N ILE A 369 1.98 41.23 20.94
CA ILE A 369 2.18 39.91 21.56
C ILE A 369 2.56 38.89 20.47
N PRO A 370 3.72 38.20 20.56
CA PRO A 370 4.03 37.11 19.66
C PRO A 370 2.99 35.99 19.85
N LYS A 371 2.16 35.78 18.84
CA LYS A 371 1.17 34.69 18.79
C LYS A 371 1.77 33.49 18.09
N ILE A 372 1.49 32.31 18.63
CA ILE A 372 1.81 31.03 17.98
C ILE A 372 0.99 30.93 16.71
N GLU A 373 1.60 30.47 15.63
CA GLU A 373 0.86 30.19 14.41
C GLU A 373 0.07 28.89 14.57
N ILE A 374 -1.20 28.90 14.19
CA ILE A 374 -2.06 27.70 14.18
C ILE A 374 -2.58 27.47 12.77
N ASP A 375 -2.33 26.28 12.26
CA ASP A 375 -2.77 25.84 10.94
C ASP A 375 -3.65 24.59 11.08
N TYR A 376 -4.34 24.24 9.99
CA TYR A 376 -5.34 23.21 9.98
C TYR A 376 -4.98 22.08 9.02
N LEU A 377 -5.22 20.84 9.46
CA LEU A 377 -5.26 19.70 8.55
C LEU A 377 -6.39 19.89 7.53
N PRO A 378 -6.13 19.61 6.24
CA PRO A 378 -7.19 19.57 5.24
C PRO A 378 -8.27 18.52 5.62
N PRO A 379 -9.52 18.71 5.20
CA PRO A 379 -10.60 17.76 5.43
C PRO A 379 -10.21 16.33 5.02
N CYS A 380 -10.62 15.36 5.84
CA CYS A 380 -10.37 13.94 5.58
C CYS A 380 -8.89 13.60 5.30
N SER A 381 -7.96 14.31 5.94
CA SER A 381 -6.52 14.20 5.66
C SER A 381 -5.67 13.85 6.88
N ALA A 382 -6.23 13.04 7.79
CA ALA A 382 -5.55 12.49 8.96
C ALA A 382 -4.21 11.81 8.61
N PHE A 383 -4.10 11.22 7.42
CA PHE A 383 -2.86 10.59 6.93
C PHE A 383 -1.70 11.58 6.68
N LEU A 384 -1.95 12.90 6.67
CA LEU A 384 -0.91 13.94 6.64
C LEU A 384 -0.33 14.25 8.02
N SER A 385 -0.90 13.67 9.07
CA SER A 385 -0.46 13.85 10.46
C SER A 385 0.39 12.66 10.90
N PRO A 386 1.67 12.85 11.24
CA PRO A 386 2.50 11.79 11.82
C PRO A 386 1.94 11.31 13.18
N LEU A 387 1.16 12.13 13.88
CA LEU A 387 0.52 11.79 15.14
C LEU A 387 -0.53 10.67 15.00
N GLU A 388 -1.19 10.57 13.84
CA GLU A 388 -2.17 9.49 13.61
C GLU A 388 -1.47 8.13 13.51
N ILE A 389 -0.28 8.09 12.93
CA ILE A 389 0.55 6.88 12.90
C ILE A 389 1.03 6.54 14.32
N SER A 390 1.47 7.54 15.10
CA SER A 390 1.90 7.30 16.48
C SER A 390 0.76 6.79 17.37
N PHE A 391 -0.49 7.22 17.16
CA PHE A 391 -1.65 6.68 17.87
C PHE A 391 -1.90 5.20 17.55
N VAL A 392 -1.69 4.77 16.31
CA VAL A 392 -1.77 3.34 15.95
C VAL A 392 -0.69 2.55 16.69
N ASP A 393 0.54 3.04 16.70
CA ASP A 393 1.66 2.45 17.43
C ASP A 393 1.41 2.35 18.93
N LEU A 394 0.92 3.43 19.55
CA LEU A 394 0.55 3.44 20.96
C LEU A 394 -0.50 2.39 21.26
N LYS A 395 -1.56 2.31 20.44
CA LYS A 395 -2.60 1.29 20.61
C LYS A 395 -2.02 -0.10 20.51
N ASN A 396 -1.15 -0.37 19.53
CA ASN A 396 -0.56 -1.70 19.37
C ASN A 396 0.34 -2.08 20.55
N HIS A 397 1.09 -1.14 21.10
CA HIS A 397 1.95 -1.40 22.26
C HIS A 397 1.15 -1.59 23.55
N VAL A 398 0.13 -0.76 23.78
CA VAL A 398 -0.78 -0.92 24.94
C VAL A 398 -1.54 -2.26 24.87
N LYS A 399 -1.73 -2.78 23.65
CA LYS A 399 -2.38 -4.07 23.36
C LYS A 399 -1.47 -5.29 23.45
N ASP A 400 -0.17 -5.13 23.73
CA ASP A 400 0.77 -6.24 23.66
C ASP A 400 0.27 -7.44 24.49
N LEU A 401 0.02 -8.55 23.79
CA LEU A 401 -0.56 -9.77 24.35
C LEU A 401 0.37 -10.48 25.33
N ASN A 402 1.64 -10.08 25.37
CA ASN A 402 2.61 -10.59 26.34
C ASN A 402 2.46 -9.95 27.73
N GLU A 403 1.72 -8.84 27.83
CA GLU A 403 1.41 -8.22 29.11
C GLU A 403 0.10 -8.77 29.70
N PRO A 404 -0.07 -8.73 31.04
CA PRO A 404 -1.34 -9.13 31.67
C PRO A 404 -2.51 -8.31 31.10
N PRO A 405 -3.75 -8.86 31.07
CA PRO A 405 -4.90 -8.11 30.59
C PRO A 405 -5.14 -6.87 31.46
N ILE A 406 -5.49 -5.75 30.83
CA ILE A 406 -5.81 -4.51 31.53
C ILE A 406 -7.22 -4.65 32.13
N GLN A 407 -7.31 -4.68 33.46
CA GLN A 407 -8.58 -4.87 34.16
C GLN A 407 -9.21 -3.54 34.58
N GLU A 408 -8.39 -2.52 34.80
CA GLU A 408 -8.81 -1.23 35.36
C GLU A 408 -8.31 -0.06 34.53
N ARG A 409 -9.07 1.03 34.54
CA ARG A 409 -8.73 2.29 33.85
C ARG A 409 -7.38 2.86 34.30
N ASN A 410 -7.05 2.80 35.58
CA ASN A 410 -5.76 3.32 36.08
C ASN A 410 -4.57 2.56 35.47
N GLN A 411 -4.71 1.24 35.28
CA GLN A 411 -3.69 0.45 34.59
C GLN A 411 -3.58 0.86 33.11
N LEU A 412 -4.70 1.12 32.44
CA LEU A 412 -4.71 1.64 31.07
C LEU A 412 -3.95 2.97 30.98
N ILE A 413 -4.24 3.91 31.88
CA ILE A 413 -3.60 5.23 31.94
C ILE A 413 -2.08 5.09 32.15
N LEU A 414 -1.67 4.25 33.09
CA LEU A 414 -0.24 3.98 33.35
C LEU A 414 0.46 3.38 32.12
N ARG A 415 -0.19 2.45 31.42
CA ARG A 415 0.36 1.86 30.19
C ARG A 415 0.45 2.85 29.04
N ILE A 416 -0.56 3.71 28.85
CA ILE A 416 -0.49 4.77 27.83
C ILE A 416 0.71 5.69 28.10
N ASN A 417 0.87 6.14 29.34
CA ASN A 417 2.02 6.98 29.71
C ASN A 417 3.36 6.27 29.50
N HIS A 418 3.46 5.01 29.94
CA HIS A 418 4.66 4.19 29.72
C HIS A 418 4.97 4.01 28.23
N ALA A 419 3.94 3.74 27.40
CA ALA A 419 4.07 3.58 25.96
C ALA A 419 4.58 4.86 25.28
N ILE A 420 4.05 6.03 25.67
CA ILE A 420 4.51 7.33 25.15
C ILE A 420 6.01 7.51 25.43
N HIS A 421 6.45 7.28 26.67
CA HIS A 421 7.84 7.48 27.06
C HIS A 421 8.80 6.44 26.48
N SER A 422 8.37 5.18 26.33
CA SER A 422 9.24 4.10 25.86
C SER A 422 9.38 4.06 24.34
N LEU A 423 8.31 4.37 23.59
CA LEU A 423 8.31 4.24 22.12
C LEU A 423 8.78 5.51 21.41
N PHE A 424 8.40 6.68 21.92
CA PHE A 424 8.55 7.95 21.18
C PHE A 424 9.75 8.76 21.65
N GLY A 425 10.80 8.07 22.10
CA GLY A 425 12.16 8.63 22.10
C GLY A 425 12.73 8.67 20.68
N LEU A 426 13.73 9.53 20.48
CA LEU A 426 14.48 9.55 19.22
C LEU A 426 15.07 8.17 18.91
N PRO A 427 15.12 7.75 17.62
CA PRO A 427 14.78 8.51 16.41
C PRO A 427 13.34 8.32 15.90
N LYS A 428 12.47 7.63 16.64
CA LYS A 428 11.17 7.18 16.11
C LYS A 428 10.27 8.32 15.62
N PRO A 429 10.04 9.42 16.36
CA PRO A 429 9.21 10.52 15.89
C PRO A 429 9.77 11.16 14.62
N GLN A 430 11.08 11.38 14.55
CA GLN A 430 11.74 11.90 13.34
C GLN A 430 11.48 11.01 12.11
N ASN A 431 11.52 9.69 12.29
CA ASN A 431 11.24 8.75 11.19
C ASN A 431 9.78 8.86 10.71
N LEU A 432 8.82 9.07 11.61
CA LEU A 432 7.41 9.29 11.25
C LEU A 432 7.25 10.57 10.41
N PHE A 433 7.80 11.68 10.86
CA PHE A 433 7.75 12.94 10.12
C PHE A 433 8.43 12.82 8.75
N ASN A 434 9.62 12.20 8.71
CA ASN A 434 10.36 11.96 7.47
C ASN A 434 9.58 11.07 6.50
N PHE A 435 8.90 10.04 7.00
CA PHE A 435 8.06 9.17 6.18
C PHE A 435 6.92 9.96 5.51
N ILE A 436 6.17 10.74 6.28
CA ILE A 436 5.10 11.59 5.75
C ILE A 436 5.65 12.55 4.68
N ALA A 437 6.74 13.24 4.98
CA ALA A 437 7.34 14.22 4.08
C ALA A 437 7.89 13.59 2.78
N LYS A 438 8.42 12.37 2.83
CA LYS A 438 9.01 11.70 1.66
C LYS A 438 7.99 10.91 0.83
N GLU A 439 7.07 10.21 1.49
CA GLU A 439 6.20 9.24 0.82
C GLU A 439 4.80 9.79 0.52
N ILE A 440 4.35 10.80 1.30
CA ILE A 440 2.97 11.30 1.20
C ILE A 440 2.92 12.69 0.58
N TYR A 441 3.73 13.63 1.07
CA TYR A 441 3.70 15.02 0.59
C TYR A 441 3.87 15.17 -0.93
N PRO A 442 4.74 14.42 -1.64
CA PRO A 442 4.86 14.55 -3.09
C PRO A 442 3.56 14.24 -3.85
N ASN A 443 2.76 13.30 -3.35
CA ASN A 443 1.47 12.97 -3.98
C ASN A 443 0.46 14.11 -3.79
N CYS A 444 0.40 14.68 -2.60
CA CYS A 444 -0.47 15.82 -2.31
C CYS A 444 -0.02 17.10 -3.04
N PHE A 445 1.29 17.33 -3.15
CA PHE A 445 1.86 18.42 -3.94
C PHE A 445 1.52 18.30 -5.44
N ASN A 446 1.36 17.08 -5.96
CA ASN A 446 0.94 16.88 -7.35
C ASN A 446 -0.59 16.70 -7.49
N MET A 447 -1.37 16.99 -6.43
CA MET A 447 -2.83 16.82 -6.39
C MET A 447 -3.29 15.42 -6.81
N VAL A 448 -2.48 14.39 -6.54
CA VAL A 448 -2.79 13.01 -6.92
C VAL A 448 -3.96 12.51 -6.06
N PRO A 449 -5.04 11.98 -6.67
CA PRO A 449 -6.14 11.36 -5.92
C PRO A 449 -5.63 10.22 -5.05
N ILE A 450 -6.14 10.15 -3.83
CA ILE A 450 -5.72 9.09 -2.92
C ILE A 450 -6.42 7.79 -3.31
N SER A 451 -5.64 6.72 -3.39
CA SER A 451 -6.12 5.36 -3.67
C SER A 451 -5.48 4.35 -2.72
N GLY A 452 -6.24 3.30 -2.35
CA GLY A 452 -5.76 2.18 -1.54
C GLY A 452 -5.55 2.50 -0.04
N PRO A 453 -4.85 1.63 0.70
CA PRO A 453 -4.55 1.88 2.11
C PRO A 453 -3.56 3.05 2.25
N ILE A 454 -4.09 4.21 2.62
CA ILE A 454 -3.38 5.51 2.65
C ILE A 454 -2.26 5.52 3.70
N ILE A 455 -2.50 4.90 4.85
CA ILE A 455 -1.54 4.83 5.94
C ILE A 455 -0.78 3.50 5.81
N LYS A 456 0.30 3.52 5.03
CA LYS A 456 1.33 2.48 5.17
C LYS A 456 2.15 2.85 6.40
N HIS A 457 2.19 1.97 7.39
CA HIS A 457 3.08 2.15 8.52
C HIS A 457 4.54 2.14 8.03
N PRO A 458 5.44 3.03 8.48
CA PRO A 458 6.84 3.01 8.02
C PRO A 458 7.55 1.69 8.38
N ASP A 459 7.14 1.06 9.48
CA ASP A 459 7.67 -0.24 9.90
C ASP A 459 7.04 -1.43 9.16
N CYS A 460 6.05 -1.20 8.28
CA CYS A 460 5.62 -2.25 7.37
C CYS A 460 6.74 -2.45 6.35
N PRO A 461 7.42 -3.62 6.33
CA PRO A 461 8.50 -3.84 5.39
C PRO A 461 7.98 -3.63 3.98
N ASN A 462 8.57 -2.68 3.25
CA ASN A 462 8.49 -2.66 1.80
C ASN A 462 8.99 -4.03 1.36
N ARG A 463 8.09 -4.93 0.96
CA ARG A 463 8.47 -6.09 0.19
C ARG A 463 8.97 -5.55 -1.14
N THR A 464 10.23 -5.15 -1.17
CA THR A 464 11.00 -5.09 -2.39
C THR A 464 10.91 -6.47 -2.99
N VAL A 465 10.08 -6.59 -4.03
CA VAL A 465 10.05 -7.77 -4.88
C VAL A 465 11.44 -7.82 -5.48
N HIS A 466 12.31 -8.64 -4.91
CA HIS A 466 13.54 -8.98 -5.59
C HIS A 466 13.13 -9.68 -6.88
N PRO A 467 13.56 -9.18 -8.06
CA PRO A 467 13.42 -9.96 -9.26
C PRO A 467 14.29 -11.22 -9.06
N GLN A 468 13.64 -12.37 -8.97
CA GLN A 468 14.30 -13.67 -9.09
C GLN A 468 14.45 -14.04 -10.57
#